data_AF-A0A7H9VAC2-F1
#
_entry.id   AF-A0A7H9VAC2-F1
#
_cell.length_a   1.000
_cell.length_b   1.000
_cell.length_c   1.000
_cell.angle_alpha   90.00
_cell.angle_beta   90.00
_cell.angle_gamma   90.00
#
_symmetry.space_group_name_H-M   'P 1'
#
loop_
_entity.id
_entity.type
_entity.pdbx_description
1 polymer ?
#
loop_
_entity_poly.entity_id
_entity_poly.type
_entity_poly.pdbx_seq_one_letter_code
_entity_poly.pdbx_strand_id
1 'polypeptide(L)'
;MTSIPFAQPGMAARDVSDTFTSAEIFNSAIPHPVTEDFPVAADVALPAFSVVGLAAADTLAMATFVHAPGSKATGRLVFSGVGAVDDTITIGATVYTLKAAPTTVAGQIKIGATAAETASNLIAAINGGAGAGTAYGSLTTPHPDVSAQSDAAGIVGIVAKTAGAPGNAIATTETGAAIAFSNTTLVGGADKLGVAPLGITTAPVVDTDVAQRVAIYRAGNFNPDALNWDASFNTDDKREAAFRGAPAPTNILVRKRL
;
A
#
# COMPACT_ATOMS: atom_id res chain seq x y z
N MET A 1 58.24 -3.52 -4.32
CA MET A 1 58.82 -3.79 -5.66
C MET A 1 57.68 -3.94 -6.65
N THR A 2 57.25 -2.85 -7.26
CA THR A 2 56.38 -2.86 -8.43
C THR A 2 57.27 -3.01 -9.66
N SER A 3 57.14 -4.15 -10.34
CA SER A 3 57.84 -4.42 -11.59
C SER A 3 57.28 -3.52 -12.70
N ILE A 4 58.00 -2.47 -13.07
CA ILE A 4 57.68 -1.62 -14.23
C ILE A 4 58.18 -2.36 -15.48
N PRO A 5 57.32 -2.63 -16.48
CA PRO A 5 57.72 -3.39 -17.65
C PRO A 5 58.52 -2.47 -18.60
N PHE A 6 59.81 -2.77 -18.72
CA PHE A 6 60.78 -2.30 -19.72
C PHE A 6 61.40 -0.89 -19.54
N ALA A 7 62.73 -0.88 -19.40
CA ALA A 7 63.58 0.28 -19.17
C ALA A 7 64.38 0.67 -20.42
N GLN A 8 63.72 1.09 -21.51
CA GLN A 8 64.38 1.72 -22.66
C GLN A 8 63.86 3.15 -22.90
N PRO A 9 64.75 4.15 -23.09
CA PRO A 9 64.35 5.54 -23.37
C PRO A 9 63.57 5.65 -24.68
N GLY A 10 62.38 6.28 -24.63
CA GLY A 10 61.57 6.59 -25.82
C GLY A 10 60.24 5.85 -25.97
N MET A 11 59.88 4.96 -25.04
CA MET A 11 58.59 4.25 -25.07
C MET A 11 57.59 4.84 -24.07
N ALA A 12 56.44 5.31 -24.55
CA ALA A 12 55.29 5.64 -23.72
C ALA A 12 54.36 4.42 -23.65
N ALA A 13 54.13 3.89 -22.45
CA ALA A 13 53.09 2.90 -22.19
C ALA A 13 51.86 3.61 -21.61
N ARG A 14 50.69 3.35 -22.17
CA ARG A 14 49.40 3.74 -21.59
C ARG A 14 48.66 2.46 -21.24
N ASP A 15 48.19 2.36 -20.01
CA ASP A 15 47.25 1.31 -19.64
C ASP A 15 45.93 1.59 -20.37
N VAL A 16 45.49 0.66 -21.21
CA VAL A 16 44.19 0.72 -21.89
C VAL A 16 43.36 -0.40 -21.29
N SER A 17 42.91 -0.18 -20.05
CA SER A 17 41.91 -1.05 -19.42
C SER A 17 40.55 -0.36 -19.42
N ASP A 18 40.06 0.01 -20.61
CA ASP A 18 38.65 0.33 -20.79
C ASP A 18 37.92 -0.96 -21.19
N THR A 19 37.79 -1.88 -20.23
CA THR A 19 36.94 -3.06 -20.43
C THR A 19 35.49 -2.59 -20.38
N PHE A 20 34.86 -2.39 -21.53
CA PHE A 20 33.46 -2.02 -21.62
C PHE A 20 32.59 -3.26 -21.87
N THR A 21 31.54 -3.42 -21.09
CA THR A 21 30.50 -4.42 -21.33
C THR A 21 29.27 -3.68 -21.83
N SER A 22 28.91 -3.88 -23.10
CA SER A 22 27.68 -3.37 -23.67
C SER A 22 26.62 -4.47 -23.68
N ALA A 23 25.43 -4.19 -23.14
CA ALA A 23 24.27 -5.06 -23.27
C ALA A 23 23.17 -4.32 -24.02
N GLU A 24 22.55 -4.99 -25.00
CA GLU A 24 21.38 -4.45 -25.67
C GLU A 24 20.15 -4.63 -24.77
N ILE A 25 19.50 -3.52 -24.45
CA ILE A 25 18.41 -3.48 -23.47
C ILE A 25 17.07 -3.83 -24.12
N PHE A 26 16.86 -3.44 -25.39
CA PHE A 26 15.62 -3.68 -26.12
C PHE A 26 15.73 -4.85 -27.09
N ASN A 27 14.75 -5.75 -27.06
CA ASN A 27 14.64 -6.88 -27.99
C ASN A 27 13.76 -6.60 -29.20
N SER A 28 13.07 -5.46 -29.19
CA SER A 28 12.31 -4.93 -30.32
C SER A 28 11.98 -3.47 -30.04
N ALA A 29 11.72 -2.70 -31.10
CA ALA A 29 11.14 -1.37 -30.98
C ALA A 29 9.65 -1.40 -30.61
N ILE A 30 9.01 -2.57 -30.58
CA ILE A 30 7.57 -2.74 -30.31
C ILE A 30 7.37 -3.64 -29.07
N PRO A 31 6.52 -3.24 -28.09
CA PRO A 31 5.86 -1.94 -27.97
C PRO A 31 6.85 -0.77 -27.87
N HIS A 32 6.44 0.43 -28.30
CA HIS A 32 7.30 1.61 -28.18
C HIS A 32 7.58 1.88 -26.69
N PRO A 33 8.84 2.19 -26.32
CA PRO A 33 9.15 2.52 -24.94
C PRO A 33 8.46 3.81 -24.51
N VAL A 34 7.78 3.77 -23.38
CA VAL A 34 7.12 4.91 -22.76
C VAL A 34 7.65 5.04 -21.33
N THR A 35 7.98 6.26 -20.92
CA THR A 35 8.48 6.56 -19.58
C THR A 35 7.49 7.39 -18.77
N GLU A 36 7.47 7.20 -17.45
CA GLU A 36 6.84 8.15 -16.52
C GLU A 36 7.66 8.27 -15.23
N ASP A 37 7.57 9.44 -14.60
CA ASP A 37 8.29 9.81 -13.39
C ASP A 37 7.55 9.41 -12.12
N PHE A 38 8.21 8.60 -11.30
CA PHE A 38 7.72 8.19 -9.98
C PHE A 38 8.63 8.69 -8.86
N PRO A 39 8.08 8.92 -7.65
CA PRO A 39 8.88 9.27 -6.50
C PRO A 39 9.67 8.07 -5.97
N VAL A 40 10.85 8.35 -5.44
CA VAL A 40 11.71 7.41 -4.73
C VAL A 40 11.93 7.98 -3.33
N ALA A 41 11.87 7.12 -2.31
CA ALA A 41 12.13 7.54 -0.93
C ALA A 41 13.59 8.00 -0.76
N ALA A 42 13.86 8.77 0.30
CA ALA A 42 15.23 8.97 0.76
C ALA A 42 15.89 7.63 1.09
N ASP A 43 17.22 7.57 1.04
CA ASP A 43 18.01 6.39 1.42
C ASP A 43 17.80 5.13 0.56
N VAL A 44 17.27 5.31 -0.66
CA VAL A 44 17.03 4.20 -1.59
C VAL A 44 17.95 4.33 -2.79
N ALA A 45 18.91 3.40 -2.90
CA ALA A 45 19.74 3.24 -4.09
C ALA A 45 19.13 2.19 -5.02
N LEU A 46 18.89 2.56 -6.29
CA LEU A 46 18.42 1.65 -7.33
C LEU A 46 19.37 1.75 -8.53
N PRO A 47 20.01 0.65 -8.97
CA PRO A 47 20.79 0.66 -10.19
C PRO A 47 19.94 1.08 -11.41
N ALA A 48 20.61 1.53 -12.47
CA ALA A 48 19.94 1.72 -13.75
C ALA A 48 19.37 0.37 -14.26
N PHE A 49 18.27 0.41 -15.01
CA PHE A 49 17.63 -0.77 -15.60
C PHE A 49 17.19 -1.83 -14.58
N SER A 50 16.84 -1.39 -13.38
CA SER A 50 16.33 -2.27 -12.34
C SER A 50 14.83 -2.43 -12.43
N VAL A 51 14.35 -3.66 -12.22
CA VAL A 51 12.92 -3.96 -12.21
C VAL A 51 12.31 -3.49 -10.89
N VAL A 52 11.42 -2.52 -10.99
CA VAL A 52 10.85 -1.79 -9.85
C VAL A 52 9.34 -1.89 -9.81
N GLY A 53 8.81 -1.67 -8.62
CA GLY A 53 7.40 -1.45 -8.38
C GLY A 53 7.18 -0.46 -7.25
N LEU A 54 5.92 -0.22 -6.92
CA LEU A 54 5.55 0.68 -5.83
C LEU A 54 5.49 -0.10 -4.52
N ALA A 55 6.23 0.37 -3.51
CA ALA A 55 6.26 -0.16 -2.16
C ALA A 55 5.11 0.41 -1.30
N ALA A 56 5.27 0.45 0.02
CA ALA A 56 4.39 1.24 0.88
C ALA A 56 4.64 2.75 0.63
N ALA A 57 3.62 3.59 0.81
CA ALA A 57 3.68 5.05 0.56
C ALA A 57 3.97 5.47 -0.90
N ASP A 58 3.67 4.61 -1.89
CA ASP A 58 3.75 4.90 -3.33
C ASP A 58 5.13 5.35 -3.84
N THR A 59 6.20 4.92 -3.16
CA THR A 59 7.59 5.11 -3.60
C THR A 59 8.13 3.88 -4.32
N LEU A 60 9.09 4.08 -5.23
CA LEU A 60 9.72 2.97 -5.95
C LEU A 60 10.65 2.14 -5.05
N ALA A 61 10.59 0.83 -5.22
CA ALA A 61 11.54 -0.14 -4.68
C ALA A 61 11.73 -1.31 -5.65
N MET A 62 12.73 -2.16 -5.39
CA MET A 62 12.94 -3.40 -6.16
C MET A 62 11.70 -4.28 -6.12
N ALA A 63 11.25 -4.73 -7.29
CA ALA A 63 10.12 -5.63 -7.39
C ALA A 63 10.52 -7.04 -6.94
N THR A 64 9.60 -7.75 -6.30
CA THR A 64 9.80 -9.12 -5.83
C THR A 64 8.82 -10.06 -6.52
N PHE A 65 9.23 -11.32 -6.73
CA PHE A 65 8.39 -12.31 -7.41
C PHE A 65 7.13 -12.65 -6.61
N VAL A 66 7.26 -12.89 -5.31
CA VAL A 66 6.11 -13.07 -4.43
C VAL A 66 5.65 -11.70 -3.98
N HIS A 67 4.42 -11.35 -4.32
CA HIS A 67 3.79 -10.12 -3.88
C HIS A 67 2.30 -10.33 -3.60
N ALA A 68 1.78 -9.65 -2.59
CA ALA A 68 0.35 -9.63 -2.27
C ALA A 68 -0.07 -8.23 -1.81
N PRO A 69 -1.23 -7.73 -2.27
CA PRO A 69 -1.74 -6.45 -1.79
C PRO A 69 -2.07 -6.55 -0.30
N GLY A 70 -1.81 -5.47 0.44
CA GLY A 70 -2.29 -5.36 1.81
C GLY A 70 -3.82 -5.27 1.85
N SER A 71 -4.44 -5.86 2.86
CA SER A 71 -5.88 -5.80 3.10
C SER A 71 -6.18 -5.04 4.39
N LYS A 72 -7.29 -4.32 4.42
CA LYS A 72 -7.75 -3.59 5.62
C LYS A 72 -8.52 -4.55 6.52
N ALA A 73 -8.31 -4.45 7.82
CA ALA A 73 -9.10 -5.21 8.78
C ALA A 73 -10.55 -4.71 8.78
N THR A 74 -11.50 -5.64 8.85
CA THR A 74 -12.92 -5.34 8.90
C THR A 74 -13.57 -5.99 10.11
N GLY A 75 -14.67 -5.39 10.54
CA GLY A 75 -15.50 -5.89 11.62
C GLY A 75 -16.94 -5.55 11.33
N ARG A 76 -17.86 -6.26 11.99
CA ARG A 76 -19.29 -6.09 11.77
C ARG A 76 -20.00 -6.00 13.10
N LEU A 77 -20.80 -4.95 13.24
CA LEU A 77 -21.67 -4.70 14.37
C LEU A 77 -23.12 -4.83 13.91
N VAL A 78 -23.89 -5.65 14.61
CA VAL A 78 -25.29 -5.93 14.30
C VAL A 78 -26.17 -5.37 15.39
N PHE A 79 -27.16 -4.56 14.99
CA PHE A 79 -28.24 -4.09 15.84
C PHE A 79 -29.47 -4.98 15.61
N SER A 80 -29.78 -5.86 16.56
CA SER A 80 -31.02 -6.65 16.59
C SER A 80 -32.22 -5.84 17.14
N GLY A 81 -31.95 -4.67 17.73
CA GLY A 81 -32.91 -3.68 18.18
C GLY A 81 -32.30 -2.28 18.22
N VAL A 82 -33.03 -1.29 18.74
CA VAL A 82 -32.59 0.11 18.77
C VAL A 82 -31.41 0.38 19.72
N GLY A 83 -31.12 -0.53 20.64
CA GLY A 83 -30.21 -0.33 21.78
C GLY A 83 -30.89 0.32 22.97
N ALA A 84 -30.34 0.14 24.17
CA ALA A 84 -30.81 0.81 25.38
C ALA A 84 -29.99 2.08 25.67
N VAL A 85 -30.54 2.96 26.51
CA VAL A 85 -29.79 4.12 27.00
C VAL A 85 -28.62 3.63 27.84
N ASP A 86 -27.46 4.28 27.68
CA ASP A 86 -26.19 3.96 28.33
C ASP A 86 -25.50 2.67 27.86
N ASP A 87 -26.06 1.96 26.87
CA ASP A 87 -25.31 0.94 26.14
C ASP A 87 -24.08 1.59 25.48
N THR A 88 -22.95 0.92 25.61
CA THR A 88 -21.65 1.37 25.13
C THR A 88 -21.16 0.50 23.98
N ILE A 89 -20.52 1.14 23.01
CA ILE A 89 -19.87 0.50 21.87
C ILE A 89 -18.46 1.05 21.84
N THR A 90 -17.48 0.20 22.10
CA THR A 90 -16.07 0.56 22.14
C THR A 90 -15.37 -0.01 20.92
N ILE A 91 -14.63 0.85 20.21
CA ILE A 91 -13.80 0.49 19.07
C ILE A 91 -12.42 1.08 19.32
N GLY A 92 -11.41 0.23 19.47
CA GLY A 92 -10.08 0.63 19.90
C GLY A 92 -10.14 1.39 21.22
N ALA A 93 -9.66 2.65 21.22
CA ALA A 93 -9.69 3.53 22.38
C ALA A 93 -10.95 4.41 22.47
N THR A 94 -11.82 4.41 21.45
CA THR A 94 -12.99 5.29 21.40
C THR A 94 -14.22 4.58 21.95
N VAL A 95 -14.91 5.22 22.89
CA VAL A 95 -16.18 4.72 23.45
C VAL A 95 -17.33 5.58 22.92
N TYR A 96 -18.30 4.91 22.31
CA TYR A 96 -19.58 5.48 21.93
C TYR A 96 -20.64 5.07 22.94
N THR A 97 -21.51 5.99 23.34
CA THR A 97 -22.58 5.72 24.32
C THR A 97 -23.93 6.09 23.72
N LEU A 98 -24.87 5.16 23.75
CA LEU A 98 -26.22 5.39 23.26
C LEU A 98 -27.01 6.26 24.25
N LYS A 99 -27.66 7.30 23.74
CA LYS A 99 -28.47 8.24 24.52
C LYS A 99 -29.79 8.50 23.79
N ALA A 100 -30.86 8.69 24.56
CA ALA A 100 -32.15 9.11 24.01
C ALA A 100 -32.06 10.49 23.32
N ALA A 101 -31.24 11.39 23.89
CA ALA A 101 -30.89 12.67 23.30
C ALA A 101 -29.38 12.95 23.52
N PRO A 102 -28.57 13.07 22.47
CA PRO A 102 -27.17 13.46 22.61
C PRO A 102 -27.06 14.94 22.98
N THR A 103 -26.03 15.28 23.75
CA THR A 103 -25.72 16.67 24.13
C THR A 103 -24.46 17.14 23.38
N THR A 104 -23.66 18.01 23.99
CA THR A 104 -22.36 18.42 23.45
C THR A 104 -21.26 17.39 23.70
N VAL A 105 -21.48 16.35 24.50
CA VAL A 105 -20.44 15.38 24.88
C VAL A 105 -20.05 14.49 23.69
N ALA A 106 -18.75 14.33 23.47
CA ALA A 106 -18.21 13.47 22.43
C ALA A 106 -18.60 11.99 22.64
N GLY A 107 -18.84 11.27 21.54
CA GLY A 107 -19.16 9.84 21.56
C GLY A 107 -20.61 9.52 21.93
N GLN A 108 -21.46 10.50 22.26
CA GLN A 108 -22.89 10.25 22.46
C GLN A 108 -23.59 10.02 21.13
N ILE A 109 -24.37 8.95 21.01
CA ILE A 109 -25.12 8.59 19.81
C ILE A 109 -26.61 8.61 20.11
N LYS A 110 -27.40 9.25 19.26
CA LYS A 110 -28.85 9.26 19.40
C LYS A 110 -29.44 7.89 19.07
N ILE A 111 -30.25 7.36 19.98
CA ILE A 111 -31.10 6.21 19.71
C ILE A 111 -32.22 6.64 18.75
N GLY A 112 -32.28 5.98 17.60
CA GLY A 112 -33.32 6.20 16.59
C GLY A 112 -34.62 5.47 16.91
N ALA A 113 -35.66 5.71 16.12
CA ALA A 113 -36.91 4.96 16.19
C ALA A 113 -36.73 3.51 15.72
N THR A 114 -35.70 3.25 14.90
CA THR A 114 -35.37 1.92 14.40
C THR A 114 -33.89 1.60 14.59
N ALA A 115 -33.55 0.31 14.59
CA ALA A 115 -32.16 -0.16 14.63
C ALA A 115 -31.31 0.45 13.50
N ALA A 116 -31.91 0.63 12.32
CA ALA A 116 -31.26 1.23 11.16
C ALA A 116 -30.96 2.72 11.36
N GLU A 117 -31.83 3.45 12.06
CA GLU A 117 -31.58 4.85 12.41
C GLU A 117 -30.46 4.98 13.46
N THR A 118 -30.45 4.16 14.52
CA THR A 118 -29.34 4.14 15.48
C THR A 118 -28.01 3.79 14.79
N ALA A 119 -28.01 2.78 13.92
CA ALA A 119 -26.84 2.39 13.13
C ALA A 119 -26.35 3.53 12.23
N SER A 120 -27.26 4.25 11.57
CA SER A 120 -26.92 5.40 10.73
C SER A 120 -26.32 6.56 11.54
N ASN A 121 -26.85 6.83 12.74
CA ASN A 121 -26.31 7.83 13.64
C ASN A 121 -24.90 7.45 14.13
N LEU A 122 -24.66 6.17 14.43
CA LEU A 122 -23.34 5.67 14.78
C LEU A 122 -22.35 5.81 13.60
N ILE A 123 -22.75 5.43 12.39
CA ILE A 123 -21.93 5.59 11.18
C ILE A 123 -21.54 7.06 10.98
N ALA A 124 -22.51 7.97 11.14
CA ALA A 124 -22.28 9.41 11.03
C ALA A 124 -21.28 9.90 12.10
N ALA A 125 -21.38 9.42 13.33
CA ALA A 125 -20.44 9.77 14.39
C ALA A 125 -19.02 9.23 14.14
N ILE A 126 -18.88 7.98 13.69
CA ILE A 126 -17.58 7.37 13.39
C ILE A 126 -16.88 8.12 12.25
N ASN A 127 -17.60 8.47 11.19
CA ASN A 127 -17.04 9.16 10.03
C ASN A 127 -16.96 10.70 10.21
N GLY A 128 -17.59 11.26 11.26
CA GLY A 128 -17.79 12.70 11.41
C GLY A 128 -18.65 13.32 10.30
N GLY A 129 -19.69 12.60 9.87
CA GLY A 129 -20.64 13.03 8.85
C GLY A 129 -21.64 14.08 9.34
N ALA A 130 -22.70 14.35 8.58
CA ALA A 130 -23.75 15.28 9.02
C ALA A 130 -24.48 14.76 10.28
N GLY A 131 -24.97 15.68 11.13
CA GLY A 131 -25.76 15.32 12.31
C GLY A 131 -25.10 15.58 13.68
N ALA A 132 -23.98 16.30 13.71
CA ALA A 132 -23.38 16.76 14.97
C ALA A 132 -24.37 17.64 15.76
N GLY A 133 -24.56 17.31 17.04
CA GLY A 133 -25.52 17.96 17.95
C GLY A 133 -26.97 17.50 17.81
N THR A 134 -27.30 16.63 16.84
CA THR A 134 -28.67 16.14 16.63
C THR A 134 -28.74 14.62 16.57
N ALA A 135 -27.95 13.99 15.71
CA ALA A 135 -27.81 12.54 15.57
C ALA A 135 -26.73 11.97 16.50
N TYR A 136 -25.71 12.76 16.80
CA TYR A 136 -24.62 12.39 17.70
C TYR A 136 -24.05 13.65 18.38
N GLY A 137 -23.25 13.49 19.43
CA GLY A 137 -22.78 14.59 20.26
C GLY A 137 -21.92 15.59 19.49
N SER A 138 -22.10 16.89 19.73
CA SER A 138 -21.51 17.94 18.87
C SER A 138 -19.97 18.04 18.95
N LEU A 139 -19.34 17.58 20.03
CA LEU A 139 -17.88 17.51 20.16
C LEU A 139 -17.28 16.19 19.64
N THR A 140 -18.09 15.32 19.03
CA THR A 140 -17.58 14.07 18.45
C THR A 140 -16.75 14.38 17.21
N THR A 141 -15.47 14.01 17.26
CA THR A 141 -14.57 14.07 16.11
C THR A 141 -14.61 12.73 15.33
N PRO A 142 -14.25 12.73 14.03
CA PRO A 142 -14.10 11.49 13.28
C PRO A 142 -13.16 10.51 14.00
N HIS A 143 -13.52 9.23 14.02
CA HIS A 143 -12.71 8.19 14.67
C HIS A 143 -11.32 8.14 14.05
N PRO A 144 -10.21 8.09 14.81
CA PRO A 144 -8.86 8.07 14.24
C PRO A 144 -8.59 6.81 13.39
N ASP A 145 -8.87 5.62 13.93
CA ASP A 145 -8.40 4.35 13.34
C ASP A 145 -9.36 3.66 12.36
N VAL A 146 -10.66 3.95 12.40
CA VAL A 146 -11.67 3.24 11.59
C VAL A 146 -12.59 4.20 10.84
N SER A 147 -13.18 3.69 9.76
CA SER A 147 -14.36 4.25 9.09
C SER A 147 -15.50 3.25 9.16
N ALA A 148 -16.74 3.73 9.07
CA ALA A 148 -17.92 2.88 9.09
C ALA A 148 -18.75 3.03 7.81
N GLN A 149 -19.45 1.97 7.42
CA GLN A 149 -20.46 2.01 6.37
C GLN A 149 -21.70 1.18 6.75
N SER A 150 -22.78 1.39 6.02
CA SER A 150 -23.98 0.57 6.13
C SER A 150 -23.83 -0.66 5.24
N ASP A 151 -23.67 -1.85 5.84
CA ASP A 151 -23.65 -3.11 5.10
C ASP A 151 -25.08 -3.62 4.84
N ALA A 152 -26.02 -3.26 5.73
CA ALA A 152 -27.46 -3.45 5.60
C ALA A 152 -28.19 -2.62 6.67
N ALA A 153 -29.53 -2.60 6.62
CA ALA A 153 -30.34 -1.98 7.68
C ALA A 153 -30.01 -2.59 9.05
N GLY A 154 -29.55 -1.77 10.00
CA GLY A 154 -29.14 -2.21 11.34
C GLY A 154 -27.78 -2.91 11.39
N ILE A 155 -27.01 -2.90 10.30
CA ILE A 155 -25.70 -3.57 10.23
C ILE A 155 -24.65 -2.55 9.83
N VAL A 156 -23.73 -2.31 10.77
CA VAL A 156 -22.61 -1.39 10.60
C VAL A 156 -21.37 -2.20 10.27
N GLY A 157 -20.86 -2.00 9.06
CA GLY A 157 -19.54 -2.50 8.69
C GLY A 157 -18.48 -1.49 9.12
N ILE A 158 -17.42 -1.98 9.73
CA ILE A 158 -16.31 -1.17 10.26
C ILE A 158 -15.07 -1.60 9.50
N VAL A 159 -14.30 -0.63 9.03
CA VAL A 159 -13.10 -0.85 8.22
C VAL A 159 -11.96 -0.03 8.81
N ALA A 160 -10.82 -0.67 9.08
CA ALA A 160 -9.61 0.03 9.50
C ALA A 160 -9.14 1.01 8.42
N LYS A 161 -8.79 2.24 8.80
CA LYS A 161 -8.30 3.25 7.84
C LYS A 161 -6.96 2.87 7.26
N THR A 162 -6.09 2.22 8.04
CA THR A 162 -4.78 1.75 7.59
C THR A 162 -4.88 0.28 7.15
N ALA A 163 -4.32 -0.04 5.98
CA ALA A 163 -4.21 -1.44 5.54
C ALA A 163 -3.05 -2.13 6.27
N GLY A 164 -3.17 -3.43 6.54
CA GLY A 164 -2.14 -4.18 7.24
C GLY A 164 -2.68 -5.01 8.41
N ALA A 165 -1.81 -5.88 8.94
CA ALA A 165 -2.07 -6.67 10.13
C ALA A 165 -2.31 -5.83 11.41
N PRO A 166 -1.74 -4.63 11.60
CA PRO A 166 -2.00 -3.82 12.81
C PRO A 166 -3.48 -3.49 13.04
N GLY A 167 -4.29 -3.41 11.97
CA GLY A 167 -5.74 -3.19 12.10
C GLY A 167 -6.45 -4.32 12.88
N ASN A 168 -5.89 -5.53 12.90
CA ASN A 168 -6.45 -6.66 13.65
C ASN A 168 -6.31 -6.50 15.18
N ALA A 169 -5.47 -5.56 15.65
CA ALA A 169 -5.33 -5.27 17.08
C ALA A 169 -6.42 -4.30 17.60
N ILE A 170 -7.25 -3.74 16.72
CA ILE A 170 -8.35 -2.86 17.11
C ILE A 170 -9.43 -3.70 17.78
N ALA A 171 -9.53 -3.59 19.10
CA ALA A 171 -10.53 -4.28 19.90
C ALA A 171 -11.93 -3.70 19.66
N THR A 172 -12.93 -4.56 19.69
CA THR A 172 -14.34 -4.20 19.59
C THR A 172 -15.10 -4.86 20.73
N THR A 173 -15.74 -4.04 21.57
CA THR A 173 -16.54 -4.52 22.70
C THR A 173 -17.78 -3.67 22.84
N GLU A 174 -18.85 -4.28 23.32
CA GLU A 174 -20.16 -3.68 23.43
C GLU A 174 -20.80 -4.03 24.78
N THR A 175 -21.81 -3.25 25.15
CA THR A 175 -22.75 -3.60 26.20
C THR A 175 -24.17 -3.52 25.67
N GLY A 176 -25.06 -4.29 26.27
CA GLY A 176 -26.46 -4.41 25.85
C GLY A 176 -26.74 -5.69 25.05
N ALA A 177 -27.98 -6.16 25.10
CA ALA A 177 -28.40 -7.40 24.44
C ALA A 177 -28.82 -7.21 22.97
N ALA A 178 -29.04 -5.97 22.55
CA ALA A 178 -29.54 -5.62 21.21
C ALA A 178 -28.42 -5.29 20.21
N ILE A 179 -27.16 -5.34 20.67
CA ILE A 179 -25.98 -4.90 19.93
C ILE A 179 -24.97 -6.04 20.05
N ALA A 180 -24.42 -6.50 18.93
CA ALA A 180 -23.47 -7.59 18.92
C ALA A 180 -22.37 -7.38 17.88
N PHE A 181 -21.11 -7.43 18.30
CA PHE A 181 -19.99 -7.57 17.38
C PHE A 181 -19.84 -9.03 16.95
N SER A 182 -19.45 -9.24 15.68
CA SER A 182 -19.16 -10.58 15.18
C SER A 182 -17.85 -11.16 15.76
N ASN A 183 -16.95 -10.29 16.21
CA ASN A 183 -15.62 -10.63 16.70
C ASN A 183 -15.22 -9.65 17.82
N THR A 184 -14.28 -10.04 18.67
CA THR A 184 -13.74 -9.17 19.74
C THR A 184 -12.66 -8.20 19.25
N THR A 185 -12.21 -8.37 18.01
CA THR A 185 -11.29 -7.48 17.29
C THR A 185 -11.67 -7.44 15.81
N LEU A 186 -11.19 -6.45 15.07
CA LEU A 186 -11.25 -6.50 13.61
C LEU A 186 -10.41 -7.68 13.08
N VAL A 187 -10.75 -8.16 11.89
CA VAL A 187 -10.13 -9.34 11.27
C VAL A 187 -9.87 -9.12 9.78
N GLY A 188 -9.04 -9.96 9.16
CA GLY A 188 -8.77 -9.92 7.72
C GLY A 188 -7.76 -8.85 7.28
N GLY A 189 -7.20 -8.08 8.21
CA GLY A 189 -6.08 -7.19 7.92
C GLY A 189 -4.83 -8.02 7.59
N ALA A 190 -4.18 -7.71 6.46
CA ALA A 190 -2.97 -8.38 6.03
C ALA A 190 -1.97 -7.35 5.50
N ASP A 191 -0.70 -7.51 5.86
CA ASP A 191 0.36 -6.62 5.37
C ASP A 191 0.60 -6.81 3.88
N LYS A 192 1.02 -5.74 3.23
CA LYS A 192 1.51 -5.82 1.86
C LYS A 192 2.78 -6.66 1.88
N LEU A 193 2.78 -7.76 1.12
CA LEU A 193 3.96 -8.60 0.94
C LEU A 193 4.61 -8.23 -0.38
N GLY A 194 5.92 -8.01 -0.37
CA GLY A 194 6.69 -7.77 -1.59
C GLY A 194 6.25 -6.53 -2.39
N VAL A 195 6.78 -6.43 -3.60
CA VAL A 195 6.56 -5.30 -4.49
C VAL A 195 6.22 -5.84 -5.88
N ALA A 196 5.01 -5.57 -6.37
CA ALA A 196 4.57 -6.00 -7.69
C ALA A 196 5.33 -5.24 -8.78
N PRO A 197 5.87 -5.92 -9.81
CA PRO A 197 6.56 -5.25 -10.92
C PRO A 197 5.67 -4.23 -11.63
N LEU A 198 6.17 -3.00 -11.77
CA LEU A 198 5.48 -1.90 -12.45
C LEU A 198 6.28 -1.40 -13.67
N GLY A 199 7.59 -1.29 -13.53
CA GLY A 199 8.45 -0.72 -14.56
C GLY A 199 9.93 -1.01 -14.37
N ILE A 200 10.76 -0.35 -15.19
CA ILE A 200 12.21 -0.51 -15.21
C ILE A 200 12.86 0.88 -15.13
N THR A 201 13.81 1.11 -14.22
CA THR A 201 14.47 2.42 -14.09
C THR A 201 15.24 2.81 -15.36
N THR A 202 15.15 4.08 -15.79
CA THR A 202 15.94 4.56 -16.95
C THR A 202 17.33 5.06 -16.56
N ALA A 203 17.51 5.43 -15.30
CA ALA A 203 18.72 5.99 -14.74
C ALA A 203 18.96 5.42 -13.33
N PRO A 204 20.21 5.42 -12.83
CA PRO A 204 20.47 5.01 -11.46
C PRO A 204 19.92 6.06 -10.48
N VAL A 205 19.34 5.58 -9.39
CA VAL A 205 19.01 6.38 -8.22
C VAL A 205 20.15 6.22 -7.23
N VAL A 206 20.78 7.35 -6.89
CA VAL A 206 21.82 7.40 -5.86
C VAL A 206 21.19 7.73 -4.53
N ASP A 207 21.67 7.06 -3.49
CA ASP A 207 21.33 7.40 -2.12
C ASP A 207 21.90 8.78 -1.78
N THR A 208 21.02 9.77 -1.64
CA THR A 208 21.37 11.14 -1.29
C THR A 208 20.66 11.64 -0.03
N ASP A 209 20.08 10.75 0.79
CA ASP A 209 19.29 11.14 1.99
C ASP A 209 18.17 12.17 1.70
N VAL A 210 17.67 12.18 0.46
CA VAL A 210 16.61 13.07 -0.02
C VAL A 210 15.72 12.31 -0.98
N ALA A 211 14.41 12.53 -0.90
CA ALA A 211 13.46 11.95 -1.84
C ALA A 211 13.72 12.47 -3.26
N GLN A 212 13.78 11.55 -4.22
CA GLN A 212 14.07 11.85 -5.63
C GLN A 212 12.89 11.47 -6.52
N ARG A 213 12.96 11.85 -7.80
CA ARG A 213 12.05 11.37 -8.83
C ARG A 213 12.86 10.76 -9.95
N VAL A 214 12.44 9.60 -10.43
CA VAL A 214 13.11 8.88 -11.52
C VAL A 214 12.07 8.44 -12.54
N ALA A 215 12.43 8.58 -13.81
CA ALA A 215 11.66 8.02 -14.91
C ALA A 215 11.83 6.50 -14.92
N ILE A 216 10.71 5.78 -15.06
CA ILE A 216 10.70 4.34 -15.30
C ILE A 216 10.08 4.06 -16.67
N TYR A 217 10.62 3.09 -17.39
CA TYR A 217 9.93 2.50 -18.53
C TYR A 217 8.68 1.77 -18.05
N ARG A 218 7.59 1.96 -18.78
CA ARG A 218 6.29 1.29 -18.58
C ARG A 218 5.76 0.62 -19.84
N ALA A 219 6.47 0.76 -20.94
CA ALA A 219 6.25 -0.02 -22.13
C ALA A 219 7.61 -0.34 -22.76
N GLY A 220 7.65 -1.41 -23.55
CA GLY A 220 8.86 -1.83 -24.26
C GLY A 220 9.05 -3.33 -24.23
N ASN A 221 9.97 -3.82 -25.07
CA ASN A 221 10.37 -5.21 -25.11
C ASN A 221 11.83 -5.33 -24.65
N PHE A 222 12.06 -5.90 -23.48
CA PHE A 222 13.34 -5.87 -22.80
C PHE A 222 14.05 -7.22 -22.80
N ASN A 223 15.38 -7.17 -22.81
CA ASN A 223 16.23 -8.33 -22.59
C ASN A 223 16.37 -8.62 -21.09
N PRO A 224 15.91 -9.79 -20.57
CA PRO A 224 15.98 -10.11 -19.15
C PRO A 224 17.40 -10.10 -18.60
N ASP A 225 18.41 -10.46 -19.41
CA ASP A 225 19.81 -10.55 -18.97
C ASP A 225 20.47 -9.16 -18.81
N ALA A 226 19.88 -8.11 -19.40
CA ALA A 226 20.35 -6.73 -19.29
C ALA A 226 19.70 -5.96 -18.12
N LEU A 227 18.79 -6.59 -17.39
CA LEU A 227 18.04 -5.96 -16.30
C LEU A 227 18.59 -6.39 -14.93
N ASN A 228 18.48 -5.49 -13.97
CA ASN A 228 18.77 -5.78 -12.57
C ASN A 228 17.50 -6.28 -11.87
N TRP A 229 17.58 -7.48 -11.31
CA TRP A 229 16.45 -8.16 -10.67
C TRP A 229 16.70 -8.32 -9.18
N ASP A 230 15.61 -8.34 -8.41
CA ASP A 230 15.65 -8.86 -7.05
C ASP A 230 16.01 -10.37 -7.06
N ALA A 231 16.64 -10.82 -5.97
CA ALA A 231 17.08 -12.21 -5.82
C ALA A 231 15.95 -13.24 -5.94
N SER A 232 14.69 -12.85 -5.71
CA SER A 232 13.52 -13.71 -5.87
C SER A 232 13.23 -14.14 -7.32
N PHE A 233 13.72 -13.38 -8.32
CA PHE A 233 13.65 -13.70 -9.75
C PHE A 233 14.84 -14.58 -10.20
N ASN A 234 14.93 -15.76 -9.59
CA ASN A 234 16.06 -16.68 -9.74
C ASN A 234 15.98 -17.63 -10.95
N THR A 235 14.91 -17.56 -11.76
CA THR A 235 14.75 -18.37 -12.98
C THR A 235 14.26 -17.51 -14.15
N ASP A 236 14.62 -17.90 -15.37
CA ASP A 236 14.21 -17.18 -16.59
C ASP A 236 12.68 -17.12 -16.71
N ASP A 237 11.96 -18.21 -16.40
CA ASP A 237 10.49 -18.23 -16.39
C ASP A 237 9.85 -17.17 -15.47
N LYS A 238 10.47 -16.92 -14.31
CA LYS A 238 9.97 -15.89 -13.37
C LYS A 238 10.20 -14.49 -13.91
N ARG A 239 11.34 -14.27 -14.58
CA ARG A 239 11.69 -12.99 -15.20
C ARG A 239 10.77 -12.67 -16.38
N GLU A 240 10.47 -13.66 -17.21
CA GLU A 240 9.53 -13.50 -18.34
C GLU A 240 8.09 -13.28 -17.86
N ALA A 241 7.69 -13.90 -16.75
CA ALA A 241 6.37 -13.72 -16.16
C ALA A 241 6.23 -12.46 -15.30
N ALA A 242 7.30 -11.72 -15.02
CA ALA A 242 7.32 -10.65 -14.02
C ALA A 242 6.26 -9.57 -14.25
N PHE A 243 6.06 -9.15 -15.50
CA PHE A 243 5.10 -8.08 -15.83
C PHE A 243 3.72 -8.62 -16.24
N ARG A 244 3.48 -9.93 -16.15
CA ARG A 244 2.17 -10.52 -16.48
C ARG A 244 1.16 -10.15 -15.39
N GLY A 245 0.12 -9.39 -15.76
CA GLY A 245 -0.86 -8.90 -14.81
C GLY A 245 -0.39 -7.68 -14.00
N ALA A 246 0.69 -7.03 -14.42
CA ALA A 246 1.10 -5.76 -13.86
C ALA A 246 -0.03 -4.71 -13.96
N PRO A 247 -0.15 -3.79 -12.99
CA PRO A 247 -1.17 -2.74 -13.04
C PRO A 247 -1.12 -1.93 -14.34
N ALA A 248 -2.29 -1.64 -14.93
CA ALA A 248 -2.36 -0.75 -16.08
C ALA A 248 -1.81 0.64 -15.71
N PRO A 249 -1.06 1.34 -16.59
CA PRO A 249 -0.90 1.10 -18.04
C PRO A 249 0.35 0.29 -18.45
N THR A 250 0.92 -0.56 -17.58
CA THR A 250 2.16 -1.29 -17.91
C THR A 250 1.99 -2.22 -19.11
N ASN A 251 2.80 -2.00 -20.14
CA ASN A 251 2.87 -2.78 -21.39
C ASN A 251 4.32 -3.20 -21.68
N ILE A 252 4.94 -3.85 -20.70
CA ILE A 252 6.31 -4.34 -20.78
C ILE A 252 6.29 -5.82 -21.13
N LEU A 253 7.08 -6.18 -22.14
CA LEU A 253 7.40 -7.55 -22.50
C LEU A 253 8.84 -7.83 -22.14
N VAL A 254 9.09 -8.98 -21.53
CA VAL A 254 10.44 -9.49 -21.28
C VAL A 254 10.54 -10.82 -21.98
N ARG A 255 11.53 -10.98 -22.85
CA ARG A 255 11.78 -12.24 -23.57
C ARG A 255 13.27 -12.41 -23.75
N LYS A 256 13.79 -13.63 -23.67
CA LYS A 256 15.16 -13.88 -24.14
C LYS A 256 15.22 -13.82 -25.68
N ARG A 257 16.36 -13.41 -26.24
CA ARG A 257 16.61 -13.65 -27.67
C ARG A 257 17.00 -15.12 -27.83
N LEU A 258 16.36 -15.81 -28.77
CA LEU A 258 16.73 -17.17 -29.18
C LEU A 258 18.11 -17.17 -29.83
#